data_AF-A0A4S5AYB6-F1
#
_entry.id   AF-A0A4S5AYB6-F1
#
_cell.length_a   1.000
_cell.length_b   1.000
_cell.length_c   1.000
_cell.angle_alpha   90.00
_cell.angle_beta   90.00
_cell.angle_gamma   90.00
#
_symmetry.space_group_name_H-M   'P 1'
#
loop_
_entity.id
_entity.type
_entity.pdbx_description
1 polymer ?
#
loop_
_entity_poly.entity_id
_entity_poly.type
_entity_poly.pdbx_seq_one_letter_code
_entity_poly.pdbx_strand_id
1 'polypeptide(L)'
;MTVTILDGGLSNALEDRGHDLSTDLWTARLLLDDPREIAAVHRTYYEAGADVATSASYQASDELLAASVRIARDVRDEVAAETGRRLLVAGSVGPYGAVLADGSEYRGRYGVPAATL
;
A
#
# COMPACT_ATOMS: atom_id res chain seq x y z
N MET A 1 23.76 -8.71 -13.35
CA MET A 1 22.98 -7.56 -12.86
C MET A 1 21.58 -8.11 -12.57
N THR A 2 21.11 -8.00 -11.33
CA THR A 2 19.81 -8.55 -10.92
C THR A 2 18.79 -7.42 -10.95
N VAL A 3 17.65 -7.65 -11.60
CA VAL A 3 16.52 -6.71 -11.62
C VAL A 3 15.64 -7.00 -10.40
N THR A 4 15.20 -5.96 -9.70
CA THR A 4 14.20 -6.05 -8.63
C THR A 4 12.86 -5.58 -9.18
N ILE A 5 11.83 -6.41 -9.05
CA ILE A 5 10.48 -6.12 -9.52
C ILE A 5 9.64 -5.56 -8.35
N LEU A 6 9.05 -4.38 -8.55
CA LEU A 6 8.08 -3.81 -7.62
C LEU A 6 6.67 -4.31 -7.95
N ASP A 7 5.77 -4.25 -6.97
CA ASP A 7 4.36 -4.50 -7.17
C ASP A 7 3.65 -3.43 -8.00
N GLY A 8 2.40 -3.71 -8.36
CA GLY A 8 1.53 -2.79 -9.11
C GLY A 8 0.65 -1.93 -8.21
N GLY A 9 -0.27 -1.20 -8.84
CA GLY A 9 -1.23 -0.35 -8.13
C GLY A 9 -2.25 -1.15 -7.33
N LEU A 10 -2.22 -1.00 -6.00
CA LEU A 10 -3.15 -1.63 -5.06
C LEU A 10 -4.62 -1.37 -5.42
N SER A 11 -4.96 -0.15 -5.89
CA SER A 11 -6.31 0.22 -6.29
C SER A 11 -6.85 -0.69 -7.39
N ASN A 12 -6.10 -0.85 -8.47
CA ASN A 12 -6.54 -1.61 -9.64
C ASN A 12 -6.80 -3.08 -9.27
N ALA A 13 -5.91 -3.66 -8.46
CA ALA A 13 -6.07 -5.04 -8.00
C ALA A 13 -7.26 -5.22 -7.05
N LEU A 14 -7.66 -4.19 -6.30
CA LEU A 14 -8.86 -4.23 -5.46
C LEU A 14 -10.14 -4.00 -6.28
N GLU A 15 -10.11 -3.12 -7.28
CA GLU A 15 -11.21 -2.93 -8.23
C GLU A 15 -11.49 -4.21 -9.03
N ASP A 16 -10.45 -4.90 -9.50
CA ASP A 16 -10.56 -6.21 -10.17
C ASP A 16 -11.18 -7.29 -9.25
N ARG A 17 -11.13 -7.09 -7.94
CA ARG A 17 -11.75 -7.94 -6.91
C ARG A 17 -13.16 -7.46 -6.51
N GLY A 18 -13.67 -6.41 -7.13
CA GLY A 18 -15.02 -5.89 -6.93
C GLY A 18 -15.18 -4.87 -5.82
N HIS A 19 -14.09 -4.29 -5.30
CA HIS A 19 -14.17 -3.22 -4.29
C HIS A 19 -14.49 -1.87 -4.95
N ASP A 20 -15.43 -1.15 -4.35
CA ASP A 20 -15.73 0.24 -4.71
C ASP A 20 -14.77 1.18 -3.99
N LEU A 21 -13.87 1.81 -4.74
CA LEU A 21 -12.85 2.74 -4.23
C LEU A 21 -13.20 4.21 -4.50
N SER A 22 -14.46 4.51 -4.83
CA SER A 22 -14.91 5.88 -5.17
C SER A 22 -14.88 6.86 -4.00
N THR A 23 -14.73 6.36 -2.76
CA THR A 23 -14.62 7.20 -1.57
C THR A 23 -13.19 7.65 -1.32
N ASP A 24 -13.04 8.90 -0.88
CA ASP A 24 -11.79 9.38 -0.29
C ASP A 24 -11.35 8.45 0.87
N LEU A 25 -10.03 8.26 1.01
CA LEU A 25 -9.42 7.42 2.05
C LEU A 25 -9.82 5.92 2.01
N TRP A 26 -10.20 5.39 0.83
CA TRP A 26 -10.57 3.98 0.66
C TRP A 26 -9.54 2.99 1.23
N THR A 27 -8.24 3.33 1.18
CA THR A 27 -7.17 2.46 1.70
C THR A 27 -7.27 2.31 3.21
N ALA A 28 -7.48 3.42 3.92
CA ALA A 28 -7.64 3.44 5.37
C ALA A 28 -8.89 2.68 5.81
N ARG A 29 -9.98 2.82 5.04
CA ARG A 29 -11.22 2.08 5.28
C ARG A 29 -11.03 0.58 5.11
N LEU A 30 -10.44 0.11 4.01
CA LEU A 30 -10.23 -1.33 3.80
C LEU A 30 -9.28 -1.96 4.82
N LEU A 31 -8.28 -1.22 5.30
CA LEU A 31 -7.43 -1.68 6.41
C LEU A 31 -8.23 -1.98 7.70
N LEU A 32 -9.34 -1.26 7.92
CA LEU A 32 -10.22 -1.45 9.08
C LEU A 32 -11.31 -2.48 8.81
N ASP A 33 -11.98 -2.37 7.67
CA ASP A 33 -13.19 -3.14 7.34
C ASP A 33 -12.85 -4.57 6.87
N ASP A 34 -11.83 -4.73 6.02
CA ASP A 34 -11.42 -6.05 5.50
C ASP A 34 -9.91 -6.14 5.16
N PRO A 35 -9.02 -6.17 6.18
CA PRO A 35 -7.58 -6.22 5.97
C PRO A 35 -7.10 -7.48 5.22
N ARG A 36 -7.94 -8.51 5.12
CA ARG A 36 -7.62 -9.75 4.37
C ARG A 36 -7.59 -9.50 2.86
N GLU A 37 -8.35 -8.54 2.37
CA GLU A 37 -8.34 -8.17 0.96
C GLU A 37 -7.03 -7.47 0.57
N ILE A 38 -6.48 -6.64 1.47
CA ILE A 38 -5.13 -6.07 1.32
C ILE A 38 -4.08 -7.19 1.30
N ALA A 39 -4.19 -8.16 2.21
CA ALA A 39 -3.29 -9.31 2.25
C ALA A 39 -3.35 -10.12 0.94
N ALA A 40 -4.55 -10.38 0.43
CA ALA A 40 -4.77 -11.13 -0.81
C ALA A 40 -4.14 -10.43 -2.03
N VAL A 41 -4.22 -9.10 -2.10
CA VAL A 41 -3.58 -8.34 -3.18
C VAL A 41 -2.06 -8.38 -3.08
N HIS A 42 -1.46 -8.23 -1.88
CA HIS A 42 -0.01 -8.41 -1.72
C HIS A 42 0.45 -9.80 -2.17
N ARG A 43 -0.31 -10.85 -1.80
CA ARG A 43 -0.01 -12.23 -2.21
C ARG A 43 -0.06 -12.38 -3.73
N THR A 44 -1.11 -11.83 -4.35
CA THR A 44 -1.28 -11.84 -5.82
C THR A 44 -0.05 -11.23 -6.52
N TYR A 45 0.48 -10.11 -6.03
CA TYR A 45 1.68 -9.51 -6.63
C TYR A 45 2.95 -10.34 -6.44
N TYR A 46 3.17 -10.94 -5.26
CA TYR A 46 4.31 -11.82 -5.07
C TYR A 46 4.22 -13.07 -5.97
N GLU A 47 3.04 -13.66 -6.11
CA GLU A 47 2.76 -14.80 -7.00
C GLU A 47 2.96 -14.43 -8.48
N ALA A 48 2.63 -13.20 -8.86
CA ALA A 48 2.89 -12.65 -10.20
C ALA A 48 4.37 -12.35 -10.47
N GLY A 49 5.24 -12.44 -9.46
CA GLY A 49 6.69 -12.28 -9.60
C GLY A 49 7.27 -10.99 -9.03
N ALA A 50 6.49 -10.17 -8.31
CA ALA A 50 7.05 -9.04 -7.56
C ALA A 50 8.06 -9.54 -6.51
N ASP A 51 9.12 -8.77 -6.29
CA ASP A 51 10.11 -8.99 -5.23
C ASP A 51 9.84 -8.07 -4.04
N VAL A 52 9.16 -6.94 -4.26
CA VAL A 52 8.82 -5.94 -3.24
C VAL A 52 7.32 -5.66 -3.27
N ALA A 53 6.67 -5.74 -2.12
CA ALA A 53 5.33 -5.20 -1.93
C ALA A 53 5.41 -3.82 -1.27
N THR A 54 4.61 -2.88 -1.74
CA THR A 54 4.46 -1.54 -1.20
C THR A 54 3.27 -1.54 -0.24
N SER A 55 3.47 -1.17 1.02
CA SER A 55 2.38 -1.20 2.01
C SER A 55 1.22 -0.28 1.60
N ALA A 56 0.00 -0.69 1.90
CA ALA A 56 -1.23 0.07 1.76
C ALA A 56 -1.32 1.28 2.73
N SER A 57 -0.27 2.09 2.84
CA SER A 57 -0.16 3.19 3.82
C SER A 57 -0.10 4.58 3.19
N TYR A 58 -0.37 4.69 1.89
CA TYR A 58 -0.26 5.96 1.15
C TYR A 58 -1.15 7.09 1.74
N GLN A 59 -2.35 6.74 2.20
CA GLN A 59 -3.29 7.69 2.83
C GLN A 59 -3.40 7.48 4.36
N ALA A 60 -2.56 6.64 4.95
CA ALA A 60 -2.70 6.20 6.33
C ALA A 60 -1.77 6.98 7.27
N SER A 61 -2.29 7.39 8.43
CA SER A 61 -1.50 7.94 9.53
C SER A 61 -1.35 6.93 10.69
N ASP A 62 -0.27 7.07 11.46
CA ASP A 62 0.00 6.38 12.72
C ASP A 62 -0.28 4.86 12.72
N GLU A 63 -1.32 4.42 13.43
CA GLU A 63 -1.64 3.02 13.69
C GLU A 63 -1.98 2.25 12.41
N LEU A 64 -2.61 2.91 11.43
CA LEU A 64 -2.96 2.30 10.15
C LEU A 64 -1.72 2.05 9.28
N LEU A 65 -0.70 2.92 9.38
CA LEU A 65 0.59 2.69 8.72
C LEU A 65 1.24 1.43 9.29
N ALA A 66 1.29 1.31 10.63
CA ALA A 66 1.87 0.15 11.28
C ALA A 66 1.08 -1.14 10.98
N ALA A 67 -0.26 -1.08 10.90
CA ALA A 67 -1.10 -2.20 10.52
C ALA A 67 -0.84 -2.65 9.08
N SER A 68 -0.79 -1.70 8.16
CA SER A 68 -0.52 -1.94 6.74
C SER A 68 0.83 -2.63 6.49
N VAL A 69 1.89 -2.16 7.16
CA VAL A 69 3.22 -2.79 7.05
C VAL A 69 3.24 -4.20 7.65
N ARG A 70 2.50 -4.44 8.75
CA ARG A 70 2.39 -5.78 9.34
C ARG A 70 1.74 -6.77 8.37
N ILE A 71 0.60 -6.40 7.78
CA ILE A 71 -0.09 -7.22 6.79
C ILE A 71 0.84 -7.60 5.63
N ALA A 72 1.55 -6.62 5.05
CA ALA A 72 2.49 -6.89 3.96
C ALA A 72 3.65 -7.81 4.39
N ARG A 73 4.15 -7.69 5.62
CA ARG A 73 5.21 -8.55 6.16
C ARG A 73 4.76 -9.98 6.38
N ASP A 74 3.56 -10.17 6.93
CA ASP A 74 3.01 -11.50 7.19
C ASP A 74 2.86 -12.27 5.86
N VAL A 75 2.27 -11.63 4.84
CA VAL A 75 2.16 -12.21 3.49
C VAL A 75 3.54 -12.49 2.89
N ARG A 76 4.48 -11.56 3.03
CA ARG A 76 5.85 -11.75 2.56
C ARG A 76 6.50 -12.98 3.18
N ASP A 77 6.36 -13.16 4.50
CA ASP A 77 6.95 -14.28 5.24
C ASP A 77 6.34 -15.62 4.82
N GLU A 78 5.02 -15.67 4.62
CA GLU A 78 4.33 -16.84 4.08
C GLU A 78 4.85 -17.22 2.68
N VAL A 79 4.83 -16.28 1.73
CA VAL A 79 5.24 -16.56 0.35
C VAL A 79 6.74 -16.86 0.26
N ALA A 80 7.58 -16.21 1.07
CA ALA A 80 9.01 -16.51 1.13
C ALA A 80 9.28 -17.93 1.67
N ALA A 81 8.51 -18.39 2.66
CA ALA A 81 8.59 -19.76 3.16
C ALA A 81 8.12 -20.80 2.13
N GLU A 82 7.08 -20.48 1.35
CA GLU A 82 6.54 -21.34 0.29
C GLU A 82 7.49 -21.45 -0.93
N THR A 83 8.11 -20.34 -1.32
CA THR A 83 8.85 -20.24 -2.60
C THR A 83 10.38 -20.27 -2.44
N GLY A 84 10.89 -20.03 -1.24
CA GLY A 84 12.32 -19.81 -0.99
C GLY A 84 12.89 -18.52 -1.59
N ARG A 85 12.04 -17.65 -2.17
CA ARG A 85 12.46 -16.37 -2.76
C ARG A 85 12.77 -15.36 -1.67
N ARG A 86 13.78 -14.52 -1.92
CA ARG A 86 14.05 -13.35 -1.09
C ARG A 86 13.10 -12.22 -1.46
N LEU A 87 12.10 -11.99 -0.62
CA LEU A 87 11.07 -10.96 -0.80
C LEU A 87 11.25 -9.82 0.21
N LEU A 88 10.76 -8.62 -0.14
CA LEU A 88 10.89 -7.38 0.63
C LEU A 88 9.55 -6.67 0.77
N VAL A 89 9.46 -5.79 1.77
CA VAL A 89 8.33 -4.86 1.97
C VAL A 89 8.88 -3.44 2.03
N ALA A 90 8.25 -2.54 1.26
CA ALA A 90 8.51 -1.11 1.28
C ALA A 90 7.36 -0.38 1.97
N GLY A 91 7.66 0.46 2.96
CA GLY A 91 6.67 1.33 3.60
C GLY A 91 6.29 2.48 2.67
N SER A 92 5.03 2.56 2.24
CA SER A 92 4.53 3.67 1.45
C SER A 92 4.35 4.91 2.32
N VAL A 93 5.00 6.01 1.95
CA VAL A 93 4.85 7.32 2.59
C VAL A 93 4.25 8.27 1.57
N GLY A 94 2.94 8.51 1.67
CA GLY A 94 2.26 9.46 0.80
C GLY A 94 2.60 10.92 1.14
N PRO A 95 2.45 11.84 0.18
CA PRO A 95 2.56 13.26 0.46
C PRO A 95 1.43 13.72 1.39
N TYR A 96 1.65 14.81 2.12
CA TYR A 96 0.64 15.39 3.01
C TYR A 96 -0.74 15.60 2.32
N GLY A 97 -0.74 16.00 1.04
CA GLY A 97 -1.97 16.17 0.26
C GLY A 97 -2.78 14.90 0.02
N ALA A 98 -2.18 13.71 0.14
CA ALA A 98 -2.90 12.44 0.00
C ALA A 98 -3.85 12.21 1.19
N VAL A 99 -3.51 12.73 2.37
CA VAL A 99 -4.35 12.69 3.57
C VAL A 99 -5.47 13.74 3.51
N LEU A 100 -5.25 14.86 2.82
CA LEU A 100 -6.27 15.90 2.61
C LEU A 100 -7.38 15.48 1.64
N ALA A 101 -7.11 14.51 0.78
CA ALA A 101 -8.05 13.99 -0.21
C ALA A 101 -8.68 15.06 -1.15
N ASP A 102 -7.96 16.15 -1.41
CA ASP A 102 -8.41 17.27 -2.26
C ASP A 102 -7.64 17.38 -3.59
N GLY A 103 -6.82 16.37 -3.90
CA GLY A 103 -5.93 16.34 -5.06
C GLY A 103 -4.71 17.27 -4.96
N SER A 104 -4.45 17.87 -3.80
CA SER A 104 -3.26 18.71 -3.58
C SER A 104 -1.95 17.94 -3.67
N GLU A 105 -1.96 16.61 -3.60
CA GLU A 105 -0.81 15.73 -3.81
C GLU A 105 -0.08 15.96 -5.15
N TYR A 106 -0.79 16.46 -6.18
CA TYR A 106 -0.20 16.81 -7.48
C TYR A 106 0.17 18.30 -7.61
N ARG A 107 -0.19 19.14 -6.63
CA ARG A 107 -0.03 20.60 -6.69
C ARG A 107 0.96 21.14 -5.66
N GLY A 108 1.14 20.45 -4.54
CA GLY A 108 2.05 20.87 -3.46
C GLY A 108 1.60 22.10 -2.67
N ARG A 109 0.37 22.60 -2.87
CA ARG A 109 -0.17 23.80 -2.21
C ARG A 109 -1.08 23.41 -1.05
N TYR A 110 -0.47 22.99 0.05
CA TYR A 110 -1.18 22.40 1.19
C TYR A 110 -1.71 23.41 2.22
N GLY A 111 -1.55 24.73 1.99
CA GLY A 111 -1.97 25.76 2.94
C GLY A 111 -1.11 25.86 4.21
N VAL A 112 0.03 25.17 4.26
CA VAL A 112 0.99 25.20 5.38
C VAL A 112 2.38 25.71 4.93
N PRO A 113 3.19 26.29 5.83
CA PRO A 113 4.56 26.70 5.52
C PRO A 113 5.47 25.52 5.16
N ALA A 114 6.52 25.78 4.39
CA ALA A 114 7.51 24.75 4.03
C ALA A 114 8.20 24.10 5.25
N ALA A 115 8.32 24.81 6.37
CA ALA A 115 8.89 24.27 7.60
C ALA A 115 7.97 23.26 8.32
N THR A 116 6.71 23.14 7.89
CA THR A 116 5.71 22.21 8.41
C THR A 116 5.62 20.92 7.60
N LEU A 117 6.19 20.89 6.39
CA LEU A 117 6.28 19.74 5.50
C LEU A 117 7.59 18.98 5.73
#